data_AF-A0A7Y6XSK3-F1
#
_entry.id   AF-A0A7Y6XSK3-F1
#
_cell.length_a   1.000
_cell.length_b   1.000
_cell.length_c   1.000
_cell.angle_alpha   90.00
_cell.angle_beta   90.00
_cell.angle_gamma   90.00
#
_symmetry.space_group_name_H-M   'P 1'
#
loop_
_entity.id
_entity.type
_entity.pdbx_description
1 polymer ?
#
loop_
_entity_poly.entity_id
_entity_poly.type
_entity_poly.pdbx_seq_one_letter_code
_entity_poly.pdbx_strand_id
1 'polypeptide(L)'
;KDHQVFFEVASGLNFSYSYGDEDGDGNPIGIVGSATTGDASTGSLAVVLIHEPNKSATGVSSGDPTNAGGEEDVRVSFTVSIQ
;
A
#
# COMPACT_ATOMS: atom_id res chain seq x y z
N LYS A 1 -11.24 6.21 -7.97
CA LYS A 1 -12.04 5.10 -8.52
C LYS A 1 -11.13 4.08 -9.16
N ASP A 2 -10.37 4.47 -10.17
CA ASP A 2 -9.65 3.49 -10.99
C ASP A 2 -8.27 3.12 -10.46
N HIS A 3 -7.62 3.95 -9.64
CA HIS A 3 -6.29 3.61 -9.11
C HIS A 3 -6.27 3.50 -7.59
N GLN A 4 -5.35 2.67 -7.09
CA GLN A 4 -4.94 2.65 -5.69
C GLN A 4 -3.43 2.37 -5.61
N VAL A 5 -2.76 3.10 -4.72
CA VAL A 5 -1.37 2.87 -4.36
C VAL A 5 -1.33 1.97 -3.13
N PHE A 6 -0.56 0.89 -3.18
CA PHE A 6 -0.35 -0.06 -2.09
C PHE A 6 1.07 0.06 -1.55
N PHE A 7 1.22 -0.22 -0.26
CA PHE A 7 2.48 -0.14 0.49
C PHE A 7 2.77 -1.50 1.11
N GLU A 8 3.33 -2.42 0.32
CA GLU A 8 3.60 -3.79 0.75
C GLU A 8 4.91 -3.87 1.54
N VAL A 9 4.80 -4.28 2.80
CA VAL A 9 5.92 -4.39 3.73
C VAL A 9 6.46 -5.82 3.71
N ALA A 10 7.70 -6.00 3.27
CA ALA A 10 8.35 -7.31 3.33
C ALA A 10 8.74 -7.67 4.78
N SER A 11 8.97 -8.96 5.03
CA SER A 11 9.42 -9.44 6.34
C SER A 11 10.68 -8.71 6.81
N GLY A 12 10.68 -8.30 8.08
CA GLY A 12 11.82 -7.66 8.73
C GLY A 12 11.80 -6.13 8.75
N LEU A 13 10.79 -5.46 8.16
CA LEU A 13 10.60 -4.01 8.30
C LEU A 13 9.46 -3.70 9.28
N ASN A 14 9.76 -2.98 10.36
CA ASN A 14 8.75 -2.55 11.35
C ASN A 14 8.05 -1.27 10.88
N PHE A 15 7.29 -1.36 9.79
CA PHE A 15 6.61 -0.24 9.16
C PHE A 15 5.14 -0.57 8.93
N SER A 16 4.26 0.42 9.05
CA SER A 16 2.89 0.34 8.57
C SER A 16 2.46 1.65 7.91
N TYR A 17 1.49 1.56 7.01
CA TYR A 17 0.90 2.71 6.34
C TYR A 17 -0.62 2.71 6.57
N SER A 18 -1.17 3.88 6.85
CA SER A 18 -2.61 4.09 6.98
C SER A 18 -3.07 5.11 5.93
N TYR A 19 -4.14 4.78 5.21
CA TYR A 19 -4.72 5.65 4.20
C TYR A 19 -5.44 6.82 4.86
N GLY A 20 -5.26 8.01 4.30
CA GLY A 20 -5.88 9.27 4.74
C GLY A 20 -6.72 9.94 3.65
N ASP A 21 -6.85 9.31 2.50
CA ASP A 21 -7.67 9.74 1.38
C ASP A 21 -8.58 8.63 0.86
N GLU A 22 -9.72 9.05 0.33
CA GLU A 22 -10.71 8.19 -0.28
C GLU A 22 -11.17 8.83 -1.59
N ASP A 23 -11.61 7.99 -2.54
CA ASP A 23 -12.33 8.46 -3.70
C ASP A 23 -13.82 8.74 -3.37
N GLY A 24 -14.58 9.17 -4.37
CA GLY A 24 -15.99 9.51 -4.19
C GLY A 24 -16.89 8.35 -3.73
N ASP A 25 -16.39 7.11 -3.73
CA ASP A 25 -17.11 5.92 -3.24
C ASP A 25 -16.63 5.48 -1.84
N GLY A 26 -15.75 6.24 -1.18
CA GLY A 26 -15.21 5.92 0.13
C GLY A 26 -14.11 4.85 0.10
N ASN A 27 -13.51 4.57 -1.06
CA ASN A 27 -12.42 3.61 -1.16
C ASN A 27 -11.06 4.30 -1.14
N PRO A 28 -10.03 3.71 -0.50
CA PRO A 28 -8.71 4.32 -0.42
C PRO A 28 -8.06 4.62 -1.77
N ILE A 29 -7.23 5.66 -1.83
CA ILE A 29 -6.42 6.01 -3.01
C ILE A 29 -4.93 5.79 -2.73
N GLY A 30 -4.42 6.22 -1.57
CA GLY A 30 -3.02 6.02 -1.17
C GLY A 30 -2.07 7.14 -1.57
N ILE A 31 -2.59 8.33 -1.89
CA ILE A 31 -1.76 9.53 -2.14
C ILE A 31 -1.48 10.25 -0.81
N VAL A 32 -2.48 10.30 0.08
CA VAL A 32 -2.37 10.87 1.42
C VAL A 32 -2.52 9.77 2.46
N GLY A 33 -1.64 9.76 3.45
CA GLY A 33 -1.70 8.80 4.54
C GLY A 33 -0.62 9.04 5.58
N SER A 34 -0.61 8.19 6.61
CA SER A 34 0.39 8.23 7.68
C SER A 34 1.20 6.94 7.72
N ALA A 35 2.52 7.11 7.66
CA ALA A 35 3.48 6.04 7.91
C ALA A 35 3.83 5.99 9.40
N THR A 36 3.80 4.78 9.98
CA THR A 36 4.22 4.54 11.37
C THR A 36 5.42 3.60 11.38
N THR A 37 6.47 3.98 12.10
CA THR A 37 7.67 3.18 12.30
C THR A 37 7.66 2.57 13.70
N GLY A 38 8.10 1.31 13.82
CA GLY A 38 8.38 0.64 15.09
C GLY A 38 9.85 0.66 15.45
N ASP A 39 10.32 -0.40 16.11
CA ASP A 39 11.73 -0.56 16.51
C ASP A 39 12.68 -0.56 15.29
N ALA A 40 13.95 -0.24 15.57
CA ALA A 40 15.03 -0.27 14.57
C ALA A 40 15.02 -1.60 13.79
N SER A 41 15.00 -1.48 12.47
CA SER A 41 14.81 -2.61 11.58
C SER A 41 15.30 -2.29 10.17
N THR A 42 15.48 -3.31 9.34
CA THR A 42 15.89 -3.15 7.94
C THR A 42 15.16 -4.18 7.11
N GLY A 43 14.51 -3.73 6.04
CA GLY A 43 13.76 -4.59 5.14
C GLY A 43 13.41 -3.88 3.85
N SER A 44 12.42 -4.42 3.13
CA SER A 44 11.96 -3.87 1.85
C SER A 44 10.54 -3.33 1.96
N LEU A 45 10.30 -2.17 1.35
CA LEU A 45 8.97 -1.61 1.11
C LEU A 45 8.73 -1.59 -0.40
N ALA A 46 7.70 -2.28 -0.88
CA ALA A 46 7.25 -2.17 -2.26
C ALA A 46 6.07 -1.18 -2.34
N VAL A 47 6.21 -0.18 -3.21
CA VAL A 47 5.14 0.75 -3.56
C VAL A 47 4.58 0.32 -4.91
N VAL A 48 3.28 0.06 -4.94
CA VAL A 48 2.61 -0.55 -6.11
C VAL A 48 1.43 0.31 -6.50
N LEU A 49 1.35 0.70 -7.77
CA LEU A 49 0.16 1.34 -8.34
C LEU A 49 -0.60 0.30 -9.15
N ILE A 50 -1.86 0.08 -8.81
CA ILE A 50 -2.75 -0.79 -9.59
C ILE A 50 -3.85 0.06 -10.22
N HIS A 51 -4.03 -0.10 -11.52
CA HIS A 51 -5.17 0.39 -12.29
C HIS A 51 -6.29 -0.65 -12.32
N GLU A 52 -7.51 -0.16 -12.14
CA GLU A 52 -8.78 -0.87 -11.93
C GLU A 52 -8.74 -2.01 -10.88
N PRO A 53 -8.23 -1.77 -9.64
CA PRO A 53 -8.31 -2.77 -8.60
C PRO A 53 -9.77 -2.95 -8.13
N ASN A 54 -10.16 -4.19 -7.83
CA ASN A 54 -11.36 -4.49 -7.06
C ASN A 54 -11.16 -4.08 -5.59
N LYS A 55 -11.40 -2.80 -5.28
CA LYS A 55 -11.24 -2.23 -3.93
C LYS A 55 -12.15 -2.84 -2.87
N SER A 56 -13.21 -3.54 -3.29
CA SER A 56 -14.14 -4.25 -2.40
C SER A 56 -13.73 -5.68 -2.06
N ALA A 57 -12.72 -6.23 -2.76
CA ALA A 57 -12.21 -7.55 -2.46
C ALA A 57 -11.54 -7.59 -1.08
N THR A 58 -11.58 -8.76 -0.45
CA THR A 58 -11.05 -8.98 0.89
C THR A 58 -9.61 -8.49 1.00
N GLY A 59 -9.38 -7.55 1.92
CA GLY A 59 -8.06 -6.99 2.24
C GLY A 59 -7.66 -5.75 1.42
N VAL A 60 -8.27 -5.50 0.27
CA VAL A 60 -7.81 -4.46 -0.67
C VAL A 60 -7.97 -3.04 -0.10
N SER A 61 -9.11 -2.76 0.53
CA SER A 61 -9.33 -1.48 1.23
C SER A 61 -8.45 -1.30 2.47
N SER A 62 -7.85 -2.37 3.00
CA SER A 62 -6.86 -2.31 4.08
C SER A 62 -5.43 -2.20 3.54
N GLY A 63 -5.24 -2.14 2.23
CA GLY A 63 -3.93 -2.04 1.58
C GLY A 63 -3.23 -3.35 1.26
N ASP A 64 -3.94 -4.49 1.25
CA ASP A 64 -3.43 -5.77 0.75
C ASP A 64 -3.84 -5.97 -0.73
N PRO A 65 -2.90 -5.91 -1.69
CA PRO A 65 -3.22 -6.03 -3.11
C PRO A 65 -3.48 -7.48 -3.57
N THR A 66 -3.36 -8.50 -2.70
CA THR A 66 -3.44 -9.93 -3.09
C THR A 66 -4.69 -10.27 -3.91
N ASN A 67 -5.84 -9.65 -3.58
CA ASN A 67 -7.12 -9.87 -4.25
C ASN A 67 -7.57 -8.68 -5.11
N ALA A 68 -6.69 -7.69 -5.35
CA ALA A 68 -7.04 -6.49 -6.07
C ALA A 68 -7.34 -6.75 -7.55
N GLY A 69 -6.67 -7.72 -8.17
CA GLY A 69 -6.73 -7.85 -9.64
C GLY A 69 -6.21 -6.58 -10.31
N GLY A 70 -6.81 -6.20 -11.45
CA GLY A 70 -6.40 -5.01 -12.19
C GLY A 70 -5.04 -5.15 -12.90
N GLU A 71 -4.55 -4.04 -13.44
CA GLU A 71 -3.24 -3.93 -14.07
C GLU A 71 -2.24 -3.30 -13.08
N GLU A 72 -1.10 -3.94 -12.87
CA GLU A 72 0.01 -3.33 -12.13
C GLU A 72 0.76 -2.37 -13.06
N ASP A 73 0.47 -1.07 -12.94
CA ASP A 73 1.13 -0.02 -13.73
C ASP A 73 2.57 0.22 -13.27
N VAL A 74 2.80 0.14 -11.95
CA VAL A 74 4.07 0.46 -11.32
C VAL A 74 4.31 -0.47 -10.13
N ARG A 75 5.52 -0.99 -10.03
CA ARG A 75 6.06 -1.60 -8.80
C ARG A 75 7.50 -1.16 -8.60
N VAL A 76 7.77 -0.57 -7.44
CA VAL A 76 9.11 -0.15 -7.05
C VAL A 76 9.40 -0.62 -5.64
N SER A 77 10.54 -1.30 -5.46
CA SER A 77 10.99 -1.78 -4.15
C SER A 77 12.12 -0.91 -3.64
N PHE A 78 12.02 -0.50 -2.37
CA PHE A 78 13.03 0.27 -1.66
C PHE A 78 13.57 -0.55 -0.49
N THR A 79 14.89 -0.59 -0.36
CA THR A 79 15.51 -1.02 0.90
C THR A 79 15.38 0.11 1.91
N VAL A 80 14.71 -0.15 3.03
CA VAL A 80 14.43 0.83 4.08
C VAL A 80 15.10 0.40 5.39
N SER A 81 15.66 1.38 6.11
CA SER A 81 16.21 1.21 7.44
C SER A 81 15.55 2.19 8.40
N ILE A 82 15.05 1.68 9.52
CA ILE A 82 14.51 2.46 10.65
C ILE A 82 15.60 2.48 11.73
N GLN A 83 15.90 3.66 12.28
CA GLN A 83 17.01 3.90 13.22
C GLN A 83 16.52 4.64 14.46
#